data_AF-A0A2H0LSN9-F1
#
_entry.id   AF-A0A2H0LSN9-F1
#
_cell.length_a   1.000
_cell.length_b   1.000
_cell.length_c   1.000
_cell.angle_alpha   90.00
_cell.angle_beta   90.00
_cell.angle_gamma   90.00
#
_symmetry.space_group_name_H-M   'P 1'
#
loop_
_entity.id
_entity.type
_entity.pdbx_description
1 polymer ?
#
loop_
_entity_poly.entity_id
_entity_poly.type
_entity_poly.pdbx_seq_one_letter_code
_entity_poly.pdbx_strand_id
1 'polypeptide(L)'
;MKHTLKQMMVGSLFLSLIATAGAGHAWAAELKIAYVNIGQVFDDYEKTKKFDQELQDIGKKKQEARDAIVYEIRRLRDEQALLAQDKKADVQGKIEAKLKELEEFDQGAQQELSDKRNTIMQEILSDIDALLKQYGERKGYDFIFNERAMVYKTDKYDHTKEVLNELNNEYKKKKK
;
A
#
# COMPACT_ATOMS: atom_id res chain seq x y z
N MET A 1 18.11 85.21 -0.53
CA MET A 1 18.71 84.00 0.08
C MET A 1 17.89 83.33 1.19
N LYS A 2 16.84 83.94 1.78
CA LYS A 2 16.03 83.28 2.84
C LYS A 2 14.88 82.39 2.32
N HIS A 3 14.52 82.49 1.04
CA HIS A 3 13.41 81.71 0.45
C HIS A 3 13.81 80.33 -0.06
N THR A 4 15.08 80.11 -0.38
CA THR A 4 15.60 78.83 -0.92
C THR A 4 15.84 77.78 0.17
N LEU A 5 16.12 78.20 1.40
CA LEU A 5 16.39 77.30 2.53
C LEU A 5 15.13 76.60 3.08
N LYS A 6 13.97 77.28 3.00
CA LYS A 6 12.69 76.74 3.47
C LYS A 6 12.11 75.67 2.54
N GLN A 7 12.44 75.73 1.24
CA GLN A 7 12.05 74.70 0.26
C GLN A 7 12.95 73.44 0.33
N MET A 8 14.19 73.55 0.82
CA MET A 8 15.07 72.40 1.05
C MET A 8 14.71 71.55 2.27
N MET A 9 14.10 72.12 3.32
CA MET A 9 13.69 71.34 4.51
C MET A 9 12.41 70.51 4.29
N VAL A 10 11.50 70.96 3.42
CA VAL A 10 10.25 70.23 3.13
C VAL A 10 10.49 69.03 2.22
N GLY A 11 11.47 69.11 1.31
CA GLY A 11 11.88 67.98 0.46
C GLY A 11 12.55 66.84 1.23
N SER A 12 13.26 67.14 2.32
CA SER A 12 13.96 66.13 3.12
C SER A 12 13.04 65.34 4.07
N LEU A 13 11.90 65.92 4.48
CA LEU A 13 10.92 65.21 5.32
C LEU A 13 10.03 64.25 4.51
N PHE A 14 9.73 64.58 3.25
CA PHE A 14 8.96 63.71 2.36
C PHE A 14 9.77 62.52 1.84
N LEU A 15 11.09 62.65 1.73
CA LEU A 15 11.97 61.55 1.31
C LEU A 15 12.19 60.52 2.45
N SER A 16 12.03 60.93 3.71
CA SER A 16 12.12 60.03 4.87
C SER A 16 10.86 59.20 5.11
N LEU A 17 9.70 59.60 4.59
CA LEU A 17 8.44 58.84 4.78
C LEU A 17 8.25 57.73 3.73
N ILE A 18 8.93 57.83 2.59
CA ILE A 18 8.89 56.83 1.51
C ILE A 18 9.90 55.69 1.77
N ALA A 19 10.94 55.94 2.57
CA ALA A 19 11.96 54.93 2.90
C ALA A 19 11.45 53.81 3.83
N THR A 20 10.33 54.00 4.55
CA THR A 20 9.74 52.99 5.44
C THR A 20 8.63 52.15 4.82
N ALA A 21 8.15 52.47 3.61
CA ALA A 21 7.14 51.69 2.90
C ALA A 21 7.74 50.53 2.06
N GLY A 22 9.07 50.47 1.97
CA GLY A 22 9.82 49.48 1.18
C GLY A 22 10.26 48.24 1.96
N ALA A 23 9.75 47.99 3.17
CA ALA A 23 9.85 46.67 3.79
C ALA A 23 8.88 45.72 3.06
N GLY A 24 9.24 45.36 1.83
CA GLY A 24 8.55 44.33 1.08
C GLY A 24 8.50 43.09 1.95
N HIS A 25 7.29 42.74 2.39
CA HIS A 25 7.07 41.41 2.93
C HIS A 25 7.43 40.47 1.79
N ALA A 26 8.58 39.81 1.90
CA ALA A 26 8.88 38.69 1.03
C ALA A 26 7.81 37.64 1.33
N TRP A 27 6.71 37.66 0.55
CA TRP A 27 5.76 36.57 0.50
C TRP A 27 6.46 35.40 -0.18
N ALA A 28 7.31 34.72 0.59
CA ALA A 28 7.68 33.36 0.25
C ALA A 28 6.37 32.57 0.29
N ALA A 29 6.02 31.94 -0.84
CA ALA A 29 4.93 30.97 -0.85
C ALA A 29 5.24 29.92 0.23
N GLU A 30 4.38 29.81 1.24
CA GLU A 30 4.55 28.84 2.31
C GLU A 30 4.36 27.45 1.72
N LEU A 31 5.44 26.66 1.68
CA LEU A 31 5.38 25.28 1.21
C LEU A 31 4.47 24.47 2.10
N LYS A 32 3.42 23.88 1.52
CA LYS A 32 2.50 23.02 2.22
C LYS A 32 2.96 21.57 2.10
N ILE A 33 3.50 21.04 3.18
CA ILE A 33 4.06 19.69 3.23
C ILE A 33 3.23 18.82 4.17
N ALA A 34 3.01 17.57 3.77
CA ALA A 34 2.43 16.51 4.60
C ALA A 34 3.31 15.26 4.56
N TYR A 35 3.11 14.36 5.52
CA TYR A 35 3.62 12.99 5.43
C TYR A 35 2.52 11.98 5.76
N VAL A 36 2.73 10.75 5.27
CA VAL A 36 1.82 9.62 5.45
C VAL A 36 2.63 8.36 5.74
N ASN A 37 2.21 7.57 6.72
CA ASN A 37 2.69 6.21 6.91
C ASN A 37 2.03 5.28 5.90
N ILE A 38 2.68 5.07 4.76
CA ILE A 38 2.15 4.21 3.69
C ILE A 38 2.03 2.75 4.15
N GLY A 39 2.92 2.28 5.04
CA GLY A 39 2.84 0.94 5.59
C GLY A 39 1.58 0.74 6.43
N GLN A 40 1.30 1.68 7.33
CA GLN A 40 0.08 1.65 8.13
C GLN A 40 -1.16 1.79 7.25
N VAL A 41 -1.17 2.70 6.27
CA VAL A 41 -2.31 2.83 5.33
C VAL A 41 -2.54 1.51 4.61
N PHE A 42 -1.48 0.86 4.12
CA PHE A 42 -1.57 -0.43 3.46
C PHE A 42 -2.16 -1.50 4.38
N ASP A 43 -1.60 -1.67 5.58
CA ASP A 43 -2.00 -2.72 6.54
C ASP A 43 -3.43 -2.51 7.06
N ASP A 44 -3.81 -1.25 7.29
CA ASP A 44 -5.12 -0.92 7.86
C ASP A 44 -6.25 -0.74 6.84
N TYR A 45 -5.92 -0.66 5.55
CA TYR A 45 -6.90 -0.55 4.47
C TYR A 45 -7.82 -1.78 4.44
N GLU A 46 -9.14 -1.55 4.40
CA GLU A 46 -10.15 -2.61 4.45
C GLU A 46 -10.04 -3.60 3.29
N LYS A 47 -9.59 -3.15 2.11
CA LYS A 47 -9.34 -4.02 0.97
C LYS A 47 -8.19 -4.99 1.24
N THR A 48 -7.12 -4.54 1.89
CA THR A 48 -5.99 -5.37 2.33
C THR A 48 -6.48 -6.43 3.30
N LYS A 49 -7.18 -6.03 4.37
CA LYS A 49 -7.72 -6.96 5.37
C LYS A 49 -8.64 -8.02 4.75
N LYS A 50 -9.49 -7.61 3.81
CA LYS A 50 -10.37 -8.53 3.09
C LYS A 50 -9.58 -9.52 2.23
N PHE A 51 -8.57 -9.03 1.54
CA PHE A 51 -7.72 -9.85 0.70
C PHE A 51 -6.90 -10.86 1.49
N ASP A 52 -6.37 -10.47 2.65
CA ASP A 52 -5.64 -11.38 3.54
C ASP A 52 -6.54 -12.52 4.02
N GLN A 53 -7.78 -12.20 4.38
CA GLN A 53 -8.78 -13.23 4.72
C GLN A 53 -9.06 -14.16 3.54
N GLU A 54 -9.20 -13.60 2.34
CA GLU A 54 -9.45 -14.38 1.13
C GLU A 54 -8.28 -15.32 0.78
N LEU A 55 -7.03 -14.85 0.89
CA LEU A 55 -5.85 -15.72 0.72
C LEU A 55 -5.78 -16.81 1.79
N GLN A 56 -6.12 -16.49 3.04
CA GLN A 56 -6.16 -17.48 4.11
C GLN A 56 -7.18 -18.59 3.81
N ASP A 57 -8.37 -18.21 3.32
CA ASP A 57 -9.43 -19.17 2.98
C ASP A 57 -9.06 -20.03 1.77
N ILE A 58 -8.41 -19.44 0.75
CA ILE A 58 -7.87 -20.21 -0.38
C ILE A 58 -6.79 -21.16 0.09
N GLY A 59 -5.87 -20.70 0.93
CA GLY A 59 -4.81 -21.53 1.50
C GLY A 59 -5.36 -22.74 2.26
N LYS A 60 -6.40 -22.53 3.09
CA LYS A 60 -7.10 -23.63 3.78
C LYS A 60 -7.71 -24.64 2.81
N LYS A 61 -8.44 -24.17 1.79
CA LYS A 61 -9.03 -25.07 0.77
C LYS A 61 -7.97 -25.86 0.00
N LYS A 62 -6.84 -25.23 -0.34
CA LYS A 62 -5.72 -25.93 -1.00
C LYS A 62 -5.07 -26.95 -0.07
N GLN A 63 -4.91 -26.63 1.21
CA GLN A 63 -4.41 -27.58 2.21
C GLN A 63 -5.34 -28.79 2.36
N GLU A 64 -6.66 -28.58 2.44
CA GLU A 64 -7.65 -29.67 2.50
C GLU A 64 -7.58 -30.58 1.27
N ALA A 65 -7.49 -30.00 0.08
CA ALA A 65 -7.33 -30.76 -1.17
C ALA A 65 -6.01 -31.54 -1.21
N ARG A 66 -4.91 -30.94 -0.74
CA ARG A 66 -3.62 -31.60 -0.60
C ARG A 66 -3.69 -32.80 0.33
N ASP A 67 -4.32 -32.63 1.48
CA ASP A 67 -4.43 -33.67 2.50
C ASP A 67 -5.26 -34.86 2.00
N ALA A 68 -6.25 -34.63 1.15
CA ALA A 68 -7.00 -35.70 0.47
C ALA A 68 -6.10 -36.53 -0.47
N ILE A 69 -5.20 -35.89 -1.22
CA ILE A 69 -4.22 -36.59 -2.09
C ILE A 69 -3.26 -37.42 -1.23
N VAL A 70 -2.73 -36.83 -0.15
CA VAL A 70 -1.82 -37.51 0.79
C VAL A 70 -2.50 -38.70 1.46
N TYR A 71 -3.77 -38.55 1.85
CA TYR A 71 -4.56 -39.62 2.43
C TYR A 71 -4.72 -40.79 1.46
N GLU A 72 -5.02 -40.52 0.19
CA GLU A 72 -5.18 -41.55 -0.83
C GLU A 72 -3.85 -42.28 -1.11
N ILE A 73 -2.72 -41.57 -1.11
CA ILE A 73 -1.39 -42.19 -1.21
C ILE A 73 -1.16 -43.16 -0.04
N ARG A 74 -1.50 -42.76 1.19
CA ARG A 74 -1.37 -43.63 2.37
C ARG A 74 -2.27 -44.86 2.24
N ARG A 75 -3.53 -44.67 1.85
CA ARG A 75 -4.48 -45.77 1.63
C ARG A 75 -3.96 -46.78 0.61
N LEU A 76 -3.41 -46.32 -0.51
CA LEU A 76 -2.83 -47.19 -1.54
C LEU A 76 -1.59 -47.94 -1.03
N ARG A 77 -0.75 -47.32 -0.20
CA ARG A 77 0.39 -47.99 0.42
C ARG A 77 -0.04 -49.09 1.40
N ASP A 78 -1.05 -48.81 2.22
CA ASP A 78 -1.61 -49.80 3.14
C ASP A 78 -2.23 -50.97 2.36
N GLU A 79 -2.96 -50.68 1.29
CA GLU A 79 -3.52 -51.70 0.37
C GLU A 79 -2.40 -52.55 -0.26
N GLN A 80 -1.34 -51.92 -0.78
CA GLN A 80 -0.20 -52.60 -1.38
C GLN A 80 0.51 -53.55 -0.41
N ALA A 81 0.59 -53.19 0.88
CA ALA A 81 1.22 -54.01 1.90
C ALA A 81 0.48 -55.34 2.13
N LEU A 82 -0.82 -55.38 1.87
CA LEU A 82 -1.69 -56.56 2.05
C LEU A 82 -1.77 -57.46 0.80
N LEU A 83 -1.24 -57.03 -0.35
CA LEU A 83 -1.35 -57.76 -1.63
C LEU A 83 -0.25 -58.80 -1.84
N ALA A 84 -0.59 -59.85 -2.59
CA ALA A 84 0.37 -60.81 -3.14
C ALA A 84 1.30 -60.15 -4.18
N GLN A 85 2.50 -60.71 -4.37
CA GLN A 85 3.59 -60.09 -5.11
C GLN A 85 3.25 -59.75 -6.58
N ASP A 86 2.41 -60.58 -7.21
CA ASP A 86 1.90 -60.42 -8.57
C ASP A 86 0.90 -59.26 -8.74
N LYS A 87 0.28 -58.80 -7.65
CA LYS A 87 -0.71 -57.68 -7.64
C LYS A 87 -0.12 -56.34 -7.20
N LYS A 88 1.09 -56.33 -6.62
CA LYS A 88 1.73 -55.10 -6.12
C LYS A 88 2.10 -54.09 -7.22
N ALA A 89 2.35 -54.56 -8.44
CA ALA A 89 2.77 -53.70 -9.56
C ALA A 89 1.67 -52.71 -10.00
N ASP A 90 0.40 -53.13 -10.01
CA ASP A 90 -0.74 -52.25 -10.36
C ASP A 90 -0.91 -51.12 -9.34
N VAL A 91 -0.88 -51.47 -8.04
CA VAL A 91 -1.00 -50.46 -6.96
C VAL A 91 0.23 -49.55 -6.92
N GLN A 92 1.42 -50.07 -7.23
CA GLN A 92 2.62 -49.24 -7.34
C GLN A 92 2.45 -48.13 -8.39
N GLY A 93 1.93 -48.45 -9.57
CA GLY A 93 1.65 -47.45 -10.60
C GLY A 93 0.65 -46.38 -10.16
N LYS A 94 -0.37 -46.75 -9.38
CA LYS A 94 -1.34 -45.79 -8.80
C LYS A 94 -0.67 -44.87 -7.77
N ILE A 95 0.22 -45.39 -6.93
CA ILE A 95 0.99 -44.60 -5.97
C ILE A 95 1.87 -43.58 -6.70
N GLU A 96 2.59 -44.00 -7.74
CA GLU A 96 3.44 -43.12 -8.55
C GLU A 96 2.63 -42.01 -9.24
N ALA A 97 1.47 -42.37 -9.81
CA ALA A 97 0.56 -41.38 -10.38
C ALA A 97 0.07 -40.35 -9.35
N LYS A 98 -0.30 -40.81 -8.14
CA LYS A 98 -0.74 -39.91 -7.05
C LYS A 98 0.39 -39.05 -6.49
N LEU A 99 1.62 -39.55 -6.44
CA LEU A 99 2.79 -38.75 -6.04
C LEU A 99 3.06 -37.64 -7.05
N LYS A 100 2.95 -37.94 -8.35
CA LYS A 100 3.06 -36.92 -9.40
C LYS A 100 1.93 -35.87 -9.30
N GLU A 101 0.70 -36.32 -9.08
CA GLU A 101 -0.46 -35.43 -8.84
C GLU A 101 -0.21 -34.50 -7.64
N LEU A 102 0.37 -35.01 -6.54
CA LEU A 102 0.71 -34.22 -5.36
C LEU A 102 1.76 -33.15 -5.69
N GLU A 103 2.81 -33.50 -6.44
CA GLU A 103 3.87 -32.56 -6.84
C GLU A 103 3.31 -31.44 -7.74
N GLU A 104 2.53 -31.79 -8.76
CA GLU A 104 1.87 -30.82 -9.64
C GLU A 104 0.90 -29.93 -8.88
N PHE A 105 0.14 -30.50 -7.93
CA PHE A 105 -0.76 -29.75 -7.07
C PHE A 105 -0.01 -28.75 -6.19
N ASP A 106 1.08 -29.16 -5.53
CA ASP A 106 1.86 -28.30 -4.64
C ASP A 106 2.48 -27.12 -5.42
N GLN A 107 3.04 -27.38 -6.61
CA GLN A 107 3.60 -26.33 -7.49
C GLN A 107 2.50 -25.37 -7.97
N GLY A 108 1.37 -25.91 -8.44
CA GLY A 108 0.26 -25.10 -8.94
C GLY A 108 -0.38 -24.23 -7.86
N ALA A 109 -0.59 -24.78 -6.66
CA ALA A 109 -1.15 -24.05 -5.53
C ALA A 109 -0.23 -22.91 -5.08
N GLN A 110 1.08 -23.14 -5.03
CA GLN A 110 2.06 -22.12 -4.69
C GLN A 110 2.07 -20.98 -5.72
N GLN A 111 2.08 -21.32 -7.01
CA GLN A 111 2.06 -20.34 -8.10
C GLN A 111 0.78 -19.49 -8.07
N GLU A 112 -0.39 -20.12 -7.96
CA GLU A 112 -1.69 -19.44 -7.91
C GLU A 112 -1.78 -18.46 -6.73
N LEU A 113 -1.36 -18.88 -5.54
CA LEU A 113 -1.35 -18.03 -4.35
C LEU A 113 -0.38 -16.85 -4.49
N SER A 114 0.80 -17.09 -5.07
CA SER A 114 1.80 -16.06 -5.31
C SER A 114 1.31 -15.02 -6.32
N ASP A 115 0.76 -15.47 -7.46
CA ASP A 115 0.25 -14.58 -8.50
C ASP A 115 -0.89 -13.72 -7.98
N LYS A 116 -1.84 -14.35 -7.28
CA LYS A 116 -2.97 -13.62 -6.69
C LYS A 116 -2.50 -12.59 -5.66
N ARG A 117 -1.51 -12.93 -4.83
CA ARG A 117 -0.86 -11.98 -3.89
C ARG A 117 -0.26 -10.79 -4.62
N ASN A 118 0.51 -11.03 -5.67
CA ASN A 118 1.18 -9.98 -6.42
C ASN A 118 0.18 -9.04 -7.11
N THR A 119 -0.85 -9.59 -7.76
CA THR A 119 -1.88 -8.80 -8.44
C THR A 119 -2.60 -7.88 -7.45
N ILE A 120 -3.06 -8.40 -6.32
CA ILE A 120 -3.82 -7.59 -5.37
C ILE A 120 -2.93 -6.59 -4.62
N MET A 121 -1.68 -6.96 -4.33
CA MET A 121 -0.67 -6.03 -3.80
C MET A 121 -0.51 -4.82 -4.72
N GLN A 122 -0.33 -5.05 -6.03
CA GLN A 122 -0.23 -3.97 -7.02
C GLN A 122 -1.49 -3.12 -7.07
N GLU A 123 -2.67 -3.76 -7.00
CA GLU A 123 -3.95 -3.06 -7.01
C GLU A 123 -4.14 -2.16 -5.77
N ILE A 124 -3.73 -2.63 -4.59
CA ILE A 124 -3.78 -1.85 -3.35
C ILE A 124 -2.83 -0.67 -3.41
N LEU A 125 -1.59 -0.88 -3.85
CA LEU A 125 -0.62 0.22 -3.98
C LEU A 125 -1.08 1.27 -4.99
N SER A 126 -1.72 0.83 -6.08
CA SER A 126 -2.34 1.73 -7.07
C SER A 126 -3.49 2.54 -6.47
N ASP A 127 -4.37 1.92 -5.67
CA ASP A 127 -5.44 2.63 -4.95
C ASP A 127 -4.86 3.72 -4.03
N ILE A 128 -3.80 3.40 -3.27
CA ILE A 128 -3.15 4.34 -2.35
C ILE A 128 -2.50 5.50 -3.12
N ASP A 129 -1.74 5.22 -4.19
CA ASP A 129 -1.09 6.24 -5.01
C ASP A 129 -2.12 7.18 -5.68
N ALA A 130 -3.18 6.61 -6.25
CA ALA A 130 -4.25 7.36 -6.87
C ALA A 130 -4.95 8.28 -5.85
N LEU A 131 -5.25 7.77 -4.65
CA LEU A 131 -5.84 8.58 -3.60
C LEU A 131 -4.90 9.71 -3.18
N LEU A 132 -3.61 9.43 -2.92
CA LEU A 132 -2.66 10.44 -2.44
C LEU A 132 -2.45 11.57 -3.43
N LYS A 133 -2.41 11.27 -4.73
CA LYS A 133 -2.36 12.28 -5.80
C LYS A 133 -3.56 13.22 -5.72
N GLN A 134 -4.77 12.66 -5.71
CA GLN A 134 -5.98 13.47 -5.62
C GLN A 134 -6.09 14.21 -4.29
N TYR A 135 -5.67 13.59 -3.18
CA TYR A 135 -5.65 14.21 -1.86
C TYR A 135 -4.71 15.41 -1.84
N GLY A 136 -3.51 15.27 -2.40
CA GLY A 136 -2.52 16.34 -2.54
C GLY A 136 -3.07 17.52 -3.35
N GLU A 137 -3.64 17.24 -4.53
CA GLU A 137 -4.25 18.25 -5.40
C GLU A 137 -5.42 18.97 -4.70
N ARG A 138 -6.37 18.22 -4.13
CA ARG A 138 -7.57 18.78 -3.47
C ARG A 138 -7.23 19.63 -2.25
N LYS A 139 -6.19 19.25 -1.50
CA LYS A 139 -5.79 19.93 -0.26
C LYS A 139 -4.70 20.98 -0.50
N GLY A 140 -4.15 21.08 -1.72
CA GLY A 140 -3.11 22.02 -2.09
C GLY A 140 -1.77 21.73 -1.41
N TYR A 141 -1.39 20.46 -1.26
CA TYR A 141 -0.05 20.09 -0.79
C TYR A 141 0.94 20.14 -1.95
N ASP A 142 2.10 20.76 -1.73
CA ASP A 142 3.21 20.74 -2.67
C ASP A 142 3.94 19.39 -2.63
N PHE A 143 4.02 18.78 -1.44
CA PHE A 143 4.66 17.48 -1.23
C PHE A 143 3.92 16.65 -0.20
N ILE A 144 3.79 15.35 -0.49
CA ILE A 144 3.41 14.32 0.47
C ILE A 144 4.56 13.31 0.54
N PHE A 145 5.19 13.19 1.70
CA PHE A 145 6.27 12.25 1.92
C PHE A 145 5.79 10.95 2.55
N ASN A 146 6.43 9.84 2.20
CA ASN A 146 6.33 8.63 3.00
C ASN A 146 7.09 8.84 4.31
N GLU A 147 6.48 8.52 5.45
CA GLU A 147 7.10 8.60 6.78
C GLU A 147 8.49 7.95 6.81
N ARG A 148 8.68 6.82 6.12
CA ARG A 148 9.96 6.08 6.10
C ARG A 148 11.14 6.88 5.54
N ALA A 149 10.89 7.97 4.81
CA ALA A 149 11.93 8.85 4.28
C ALA A 149 12.41 9.91 5.30
N MET A 150 11.81 9.97 6.50
CA MET A 150 12.04 11.03 7.47
C MET A 150 12.75 10.50 8.72
N VAL A 151 13.82 11.19 9.14
CA VAL A 151 14.55 10.90 10.39
C VAL A 151 13.85 11.54 11.60
N TYR A 152 13.27 12.73 11.41
CA TYR A 152 12.52 13.46 12.42
C TYR A 152 11.29 14.10 11.77
N LYS A 153 10.19 14.13 12.51
CA LYS A 153 8.92 14.73 12.10
C LYS A 153 8.12 15.10 13.34
N THR A 154 7.21 16.04 13.16
CA THR A 154 6.18 16.36 14.17
C THR A 154 4.84 15.87 13.68
N ASP A 155 4.02 15.31 14.56
CA ASP A 155 2.69 14.76 14.21
C ASP A 155 1.73 15.80 13.61
N LYS A 156 2.04 17.10 13.73
CA LYS A 156 1.31 18.19 13.05
C LYS A 156 1.16 17.97 11.54
N TYR A 157 2.14 17.33 10.89
CA TYR A 157 2.13 17.10 9.44
C TYR A 157 1.70 15.68 9.07
N ASP A 158 1.19 14.91 10.03
CA ASP A 158 0.71 13.54 9.82
C ASP A 158 -0.69 13.54 9.23
N HIS A 159 -0.83 12.97 8.03
CA HIS A 159 -2.13 12.79 7.40
C HIS A 159 -2.54 11.31 7.26
N THR A 160 -1.82 10.40 7.91
CA THR A 160 -2.04 8.94 7.81
C THR A 160 -3.49 8.54 8.08
N LYS A 161 -4.07 9.02 9.19
CA LYS A 161 -5.45 8.69 9.57
C LYS A 161 -6.48 9.26 8.60
N GLU A 162 -6.28 10.47 8.11
CA GLU A 162 -7.21 11.11 7.17
C GLU A 162 -7.22 10.38 5.83
N VAL A 163 -6.03 10.09 5.29
CA VAL A 163 -5.85 9.33 4.05
C VAL A 163 -6.45 7.94 4.18
N LEU A 164 -6.15 7.20 5.26
CA LEU A 164 -6.72 5.88 5.49
C LEU A 164 -8.26 5.91 5.53
N ASN A 165 -8.85 6.89 6.20
CA ASN A 165 -10.30 7.05 6.27
C ASN A 165 -10.91 7.35 4.89
N GLU A 166 -10.30 8.22 4.10
CA GLU A 166 -10.76 8.51 2.75
C GLU A 166 -10.65 7.30 1.82
N LEU A 167 -9.53 6.58 1.88
CA LEU A 167 -9.30 5.35 1.12
C LEU A 167 -10.39 4.30 1.39
N ASN A 168 -10.67 4.05 2.68
CA ASN A 168 -11.73 3.13 3.08
C ASN A 168 -13.12 3.60 2.62
N ASN A 169 -13.38 4.90 2.64
CA ASN A 169 -14.65 5.46 2.16
C ASN A 169 -14.81 5.30 0.64
N GLU A 170 -13.75 5.52 -0.14
CA GLU A 170 -13.77 5.27 -1.59
C GLU A 170 -14.00 3.80 -1.91
N TYR A 171 -13.31 2.90 -1.20
CA TYR A 171 -13.50 1.45 -1.35
C TYR A 171 -14.96 1.03 -1.07
N LYS A 172 -15.56 1.55 0.02
CA LYS A 172 -16.97 1.29 0.34
C LYS A 172 -17.94 1.81 -0.71
N LYS A 173 -17.64 2.97 -1.32
CA LYS A 173 -18.46 3.54 -2.40
C LYS A 173 -18.37 2.70 -3.67
N LYS A 174 -17.18 2.23 -4.06
CA LYS A 174 -16.99 1.36 -5.24
C LYS A 174 -17.64 -0.02 -5.08
N LYS A 175 -17.93 -0.46 -3.84
CA LYS A 175 -18.60 -1.73 -3.54
C LYS A 175 -20.14 -1.65 -3.62
N LYS A 176 -20.73 -0.46 -3.57
CA LYS A 176 -22.18 -0.25 -3.74
C LYS A 176 -22.54 -0.21 -5.21
#